data_AF-A0A933ABH8-F1
#
_entry.id   AF-A0A933ABH8-F1
#
_cell.length_a   1.000
_cell.length_b   1.000
_cell.length_c   1.000
_cell.angle_alpha   90.00
_cell.angle_beta   90.00
_cell.angle_gamma   90.00
#
_symmetry.space_group_name_H-M   'P 1'
#
loop_
_entity.id
_entity.type
_entity.pdbx_description
1 polymer ?
#
loop_
_entity_poly.entity_id
_entity_poly.type
_entity_poly.pdbx_seq_one_letter_code
_entity_poly.pdbx_strand_id
1 'polypeptide(L)'
;MKTAISLSDPLFKAAESLAKRMGISRSELFQRAVQVFLKEHNDESVTEALNQVYGDGSEKACLDPLLEQLQLSSLAKGEWE
;
A
#
# COMPACT_ATOMS: atom_id res chain seq x y z
N MET A 1 9.53 -20.31 3.26
CA MET A 1 8.66 -21.49 3.00
C MET A 1 8.69 -21.81 1.50
N LYS A 2 8.42 -23.06 1.10
CA LYS A 2 8.30 -23.46 -0.31
C LYS A 2 6.85 -23.83 -0.60
N THR A 3 6.28 -23.27 -1.65
CA THR A 3 4.91 -23.56 -2.12
C THR A 3 4.94 -23.78 -3.62
N ALA A 4 4.10 -24.67 -4.13
CA ALA A 4 3.92 -24.89 -5.55
C ALA A 4 2.68 -24.11 -6.01
N ILE A 5 2.83 -23.33 -7.08
CA ILE A 5 1.74 -22.55 -7.68
C ILE A 5 1.55 -22.99 -9.13
N SER A 6 0.29 -23.14 -9.54
CA SER A 6 -0.05 -23.37 -10.93
C SER A 6 0.01 -22.05 -11.70
N LEU A 7 0.70 -22.02 -12.83
CA LEU A 7 0.83 -20.87 -13.72
C LEU A 7 0.47 -21.31 -15.14
N SER A 8 -0.05 -20.39 -15.94
CA SER A 8 -0.22 -20.65 -17.37
C SER A 8 1.15 -20.71 -18.07
N ASP A 9 1.29 -21.57 -19.08
CA ASP A 9 2.52 -21.69 -19.87
C ASP A 9 3.04 -20.35 -20.42
N PRO A 10 2.19 -19.45 -20.95
CA PRO A 10 2.66 -18.15 -21.43
C PRO A 10 3.25 -17.29 -20.31
N LEU A 11 2.63 -17.29 -19.13
CA LEU A 11 3.08 -16.52 -17.98
C LEU A 11 4.42 -17.04 -17.46
N PHE A 12 4.56 -18.36 -17.36
CA PHE A 12 5.81 -19.00 -16.94
C PHE A 12 6.98 -18.64 -17.88
N LYS A 13 6.77 -18.74 -19.20
CA LYS A 13 7.78 -18.38 -20.21
C LYS A 13 8.17 -16.90 -20.16
N ALA A 14 7.20 -16.01 -19.95
CA ALA A 14 7.46 -14.59 -19.80
C ALA A 14 8.30 -14.29 -18.55
N ALA A 15 7.96 -14.92 -17.42
CA ALA A 15 8.69 -14.79 -16.17
C ALA A 15 10.14 -15.32 -16.30
N GLU A 16 10.35 -16.49 -16.92
CA GLU A 16 11.71 -17.00 -17.17
C GLU A 16 12.54 -16.07 -18.04
N SER A 17 11.96 -15.54 -19.11
CA SER A 17 12.64 -14.61 -20.01
C SER A 17 13.03 -13.31 -19.29
N LEU A 18 12.17 -12.81 -18.41
CA LEU A 18 12.47 -11.62 -17.59
C LEU A 18 13.55 -11.90 -16.56
N ALA A 19 13.44 -13.00 -15.80
CA ALA A 19 14.45 -13.38 -14.81
C ALA A 19 15.84 -13.54 -15.44
N LYS A 20 15.92 -14.17 -16.62
CA LYS A 20 17.16 -14.30 -17.39
C LYS A 20 17.73 -12.95 -17.83
N ARG A 21 16.89 -12.04 -18.32
CA ARG A 21 17.32 -10.68 -18.70
C ARG A 21 17.85 -9.88 -17.50
N MET A 22 17.26 -10.08 -16.33
CA MET A 22 17.66 -9.42 -15.09
C MET A 22 18.84 -10.11 -14.39
N GLY A 23 19.27 -11.30 -14.84
CA GLY A 23 20.34 -12.07 -14.22
C GLY A 23 19.97 -12.63 -12.83
N ILE A 24 18.68 -12.77 -12.52
CA ILE A 24 18.18 -13.25 -11.22
C ILE A 24 17.53 -14.63 -11.33
N SER A 25 17.37 -15.29 -10.18
CA SER A 25 16.64 -16.56 -10.15
C SER A 25 15.14 -16.36 -10.36
N ARG A 26 14.46 -17.40 -10.86
CA ARG A 26 13.00 -17.41 -10.99
C ARG A 26 12.30 -17.21 -9.64
N SER A 27 12.82 -17.86 -8.60
CA SER A 27 12.33 -17.71 -7.23
C SER A 27 12.38 -16.26 -6.78
N GLU A 28 13.50 -15.58 -7.03
CA GLU A 28 13.68 -14.19 -6.65
C GLU A 28 12.74 -13.25 -7.41
N LEU A 29 12.55 -13.47 -8.72
CA LEU A 29 11.58 -12.73 -9.51
C LEU A 29 10.17 -12.82 -8.89
N PHE A 30 9.70 -14.05 -8.59
CA PHE A 30 8.39 -14.25 -7.99
C PHE A 30 8.28 -13.63 -6.59
N GLN A 31 9.32 -13.73 -5.77
CA GLN A 31 9.35 -13.08 -4.45
C GLN A 31 9.20 -11.56 -4.56
N ARG A 32 9.95 -10.93 -5.46
CA ARG A 32 9.85 -9.48 -5.70
C ARG A 32 8.46 -9.09 -6.21
N ALA A 33 7.90 -9.86 -7.13
CA ALA A 33 6.55 -9.61 -7.65
C ALA A 33 5.49 -9.67 -6.54
N VAL A 34 5.56 -10.68 -5.67
CA VAL A 34 4.63 -10.81 -4.53
C VAL A 34 4.80 -9.64 -3.54
N GLN A 35 6.03 -9.22 -3.26
CA GLN A 35 6.28 -8.07 -2.38
C GLN A 35 5.66 -6.77 -2.93
N VAL A 36 5.84 -6.50 -4.23
CA VAL A 36 5.25 -5.32 -4.89
C VAL A 36 3.74 -5.40 -4.85
N PHE A 37 3.16 -6.55 -5.23
CA PHE A 37 1.72 -6.73 -5.25
C PHE A 37 1.10 -6.53 -3.87
N LEU A 38 1.70 -7.11 -2.82
CA LEU A 38 1.23 -6.92 -1.43
C LEU A 38 1.37 -5.46 -0.98
N LYS A 39 2.43 -4.76 -1.37
CA LYS A 39 2.62 -3.34 -1.04
C LYS A 39 1.55 -2.46 -1.70
N GLU A 40 1.23 -2.73 -2.97
CA GLU A 40 0.20 -1.99 -3.72
C GLU A 40 -1.21 -2.23 -3.18
N HIS A 41 -1.47 -3.40 -2.58
CA HIS A 41 -2.78 -3.79 -2.05
C HIS A 41 -2.85 -3.74 -0.53
N ASN A 42 -1.88 -3.08 0.13
CA ASN A 42 -1.99 -2.82 1.55
C ASN A 42 -2.82 -1.55 1.79
N ASP A 43 -4.12 -1.72 1.95
CA ASP A 43 -5.08 -0.66 2.31
C ASP A 43 -4.74 0.03 3.64
N GLU A 44 -3.91 -0.60 4.49
CA GLU A 44 -3.45 -0.01 5.76
C GLU A 44 -2.53 1.20 5.54
N SER A 45 -1.96 1.42 4.34
CA SER A 45 -0.85 2.38 4.21
C SER A 45 -1.20 3.83 4.51
N VAL A 46 -2.39 4.33 4.17
CA VAL A 46 -2.73 5.75 4.38
C VAL A 46 -3.08 6.00 5.83
N THR A 47 -3.98 5.19 6.41
CA THR A 47 -4.38 5.36 7.82
C THR A 47 -3.21 5.06 8.75
N GLU A 48 -2.41 4.01 8.51
CA GLU A 48 -1.23 3.68 9.30
C GLU A 48 -0.14 4.77 9.16
N ALA A 49 0.08 5.30 7.95
CA ALA A 49 1.02 6.41 7.76
C ALA A 49 0.54 7.70 8.43
N LEU A 50 -0.76 8.00 8.38
CA LEU A 50 -1.34 9.12 9.11
C LEU A 50 -1.24 8.90 10.62
N ASN A 51 -1.47 7.67 11.11
CA ASN A 51 -1.28 7.32 12.52
C ASN A 51 0.19 7.43 12.96
N GLN A 52 1.17 7.18 12.08
CA GLN A 52 2.57 7.44 12.42
C GLN A 52 2.89 8.93 12.56
N VAL A 53 2.19 9.80 11.82
CA VAL A 53 2.38 11.26 11.86
C VAL A 53 1.56 11.91 12.99
N TYR A 54 0.32 11.45 13.19
CA TYR A 54 -0.68 12.06 14.08
C TYR A 54 -1.05 11.20 15.29
N GLY A 55 -0.52 9.98 15.42
CA GLY A 55 -0.81 9.07 16.51
C GLY A 55 -0.22 9.50 17.85
N ASP A 56 -0.27 8.59 18.81
CA ASP A 56 0.00 8.88 20.22
C ASP A 56 1.40 9.48 20.43
N GLY A 57 1.43 10.76 20.79
CA GLY A 57 2.65 11.54 20.99
C GLY A 57 2.80 12.73 20.05
N SER A 58 1.96 12.87 19.01
CA SER A 58 1.88 14.15 18.30
C SER A 58 1.27 15.18 19.25
N GLU A 59 2.03 16.23 19.56
CA GLU A 59 1.49 17.41 20.23
C GLU A 59 0.29 17.86 19.41
N LYS A 60 -0.92 17.79 20.00
CA LYS A 60 -2.21 18.07 19.36
C LYS A 60 -1.99 18.98 18.15
N ALA A 61 -2.07 18.41 16.94
CA ALA A 61 -2.01 19.17 15.70
C ALA A 61 -3.23 20.10 15.67
N CYS A 62 -3.10 21.19 16.39
CA CYS A 62 -4.09 22.22 16.62
C CYS A 62 -4.04 23.08 15.37
N LEU A 63 -5.06 22.94 14.53
CA LEU A 63 -5.29 23.92 13.48
C LEU A 63 -5.55 25.27 14.15
N ASP A 64 -5.14 26.35 13.47
CA ASP A 64 -5.55 27.68 13.90
C ASP A 64 -7.09 27.72 14.07
N PRO A 65 -7.62 28.34 15.14
CA PRO A 65 -9.05 28.30 15.43
C PRO A 65 -9.97 28.76 14.30
N LEU A 66 -9.51 29.70 13.45
CA LEU A 66 -10.29 30.16 12.30
C LEU A 66 -10.30 29.10 11.19
N LEU A 67 -9.17 28.46 10.93
CA LEU A 67 -9.04 27.37 9.95
C LEU A 67 -9.85 26.14 10.35
N GLU A 68 -9.86 25.79 11.63
CA GLU A 68 -10.69 24.70 12.15
C GLU A 68 -12.17 24.95 11.89
N GLN A 69 -12.67 26.16 12.18
CA GLN A 69 -14.07 26.51 11.93
C GLN A 69 -14.43 26.47 10.45
N LEU A 70 -13.58 27.04 9.58
CA LEU A 70 -13.79 27.02 8.13
C LEU A 70 -13.81 25.59 7.59
N GLN A 71 -12.92 24.73 8.07
CA GLN A 71 -12.85 23.33 7.65
C GLN A 71 -14.09 22.55 8.08
N LEU A 72 -14.53 22.67 9.33
CA LEU A 72 -15.76 22.05 9.81
C LEU A 72 -17.00 22.53 9.04
N SER A 73 -17.01 23.80 8.61
CA SER A 73 -18.08 24.38 7.79
C SER A 73 -18.12 23.83 6.36
N SER A 74 -17.00 23.27 5.87
CA SER A 74 -16.89 22.68 4.52
C SER A 74 -17.37 21.24 4.44
N LEU A 75 -17.48 20.55 5.58
CA LEU A 75 -18.01 19.20 5.64
C LEU A 75 -19.52 19.24 5.43
N ALA A 76 -20.01 18.49 4.45
CA ALA A 76 -21.45 18.25 4.36
C ALA A 76 -21.91 17.60 5.67
N LYS A 77 -22.98 18.11 6.29
CA LYS A 77 -23.67 17.38 7.35
C LYS A 77 -24.19 16.09 6.73
N GLY A 78 -23.40 15.02 6.82
CA GLY A 78 -23.86 13.70 6.45
C GLY A 78 -25.02 13.31 7.34
N GLU A 79 -26.09 12.81 6.75
CA GLU A 79 -27.06 12.00 7.47
C GLU A 79 -26.38 10.65 7.74
N TRP A 80 -25.71 10.55 8.89
CA TRP A 80 -25.19 9.29 9.38
C TRP A 80 -26.33 8.60 10.14
N GLU A 81 -26.96 7.60 9.51
CA GLU A 81 -27.82 6.60 10.17
C GLU A 81 -26.99 5.56 10.94
#